data_AF-A0A9D8BUA3-F1
#
_entry.id   AF-A0A9D8BUA3-F1
#
_cell.length_a   1.000
_cell.length_b   1.000
_cell.length_c   1.000
_cell.angle_alpha   90.00
_cell.angle_beta   90.00
_cell.angle_gamma   90.00
#
_symmetry.space_group_name_H-M   'P 1'
#
loop_
_entity.id
_entity.type
_entity.pdbx_description
1 polymer ?
#
loop_
_entity_poly.entity_id
_entity_poly.type
_entity_poly.pdbx_seq_one_letter_code
_entity_poly.pdbx_strand_id
1 'polypeptide(L)'
;MQASHSVRLLMTNRLRWMTHRLLSPKAYRISLACLAGFAVGQSYAQAISQAPLQSHPQATANDETAMQAIQRDDGSFFWIDRTEVSIGQYRGFVQAKGYRSLAEREGGGFEWGAGWERRPGWVWHAPYGKPGAANEPAVHLNWHEAKQFCQWAGKRLPSDAEWMRAAYTETRDSPPP
;
A
#
# COMPACT_ATOMS: atom_id res chain seq x y z
N MET A 1 9.48 1.37 37.01
CA MET A 1 8.76 0.17 36.54
C MET A 1 8.65 0.27 35.02
N GLN A 2 9.69 -0.20 34.33
CA GLN A 2 9.76 -0.32 32.87
C GLN A 2 9.53 -1.78 32.52
N ALA A 3 8.69 -2.04 31.52
CA ALA A 3 9.02 -2.83 30.32
C ALA A 3 7.73 -3.21 29.60
N SER A 4 7.75 -2.99 28.28
CA SER A 4 7.23 -3.83 27.20
C SER A 4 6.12 -4.81 27.51
N HIS A 5 5.06 -4.81 26.70
CA HIS A 5 4.56 -5.96 25.93
C HIS A 5 3.24 -5.55 25.28
N SER A 6 3.26 -5.33 23.96
CA SER A 6 2.18 -5.60 22.96
C SER A 6 2.33 -4.74 21.71
N VAL A 7 3.53 -4.71 21.11
CA VAL A 7 3.74 -4.30 19.71
C VAL A 7 4.02 -5.58 18.92
N ARG A 8 2.95 -6.29 18.57
CA ARG A 8 2.95 -7.44 17.64
C ARG A 8 1.52 -7.94 17.44
N LEU A 9 0.65 -7.14 16.82
CA LEU A 9 -0.45 -7.75 16.10
C LEU A 9 0.08 -8.13 14.72
N LEU A 10 0.44 -9.40 14.64
CA LEU A 10 0.97 -10.10 13.51
C LEU A 10 0.17 -9.85 12.23
N MET A 11 0.91 -9.74 11.13
CA MET A 11 0.52 -10.08 9.75
C MET A 11 0.12 -11.57 9.60
N THR A 12 -0.71 -12.07 10.50
CA THR A 12 -1.29 -13.41 10.45
C THR A 12 -2.79 -13.29 10.34
N ASN A 13 -3.28 -13.11 9.13
CA ASN A 13 -4.31 -14.05 8.69
C ASN A 13 -4.11 -14.38 7.22
N ARG A 14 -3.66 -15.63 7.03
CA ARG A 14 -3.49 -16.33 5.77
C ARG A 14 -4.79 -16.35 4.98
N LEU A 15 -4.63 -16.24 3.67
CA LEU A 15 -5.32 -17.02 2.63
C LEU A 15 -6.85 -16.99 2.64
N ARG A 16 -7.45 -16.24 1.71
CA ARG A 16 -8.18 -16.78 0.54
C ARG A 16 -8.74 -15.62 -0.30
N TRP A 17 -8.57 -15.72 -1.63
CA TRP A 17 -9.35 -15.07 -2.70
C TRP A 17 -8.85 -13.75 -3.32
N MET A 18 -8.01 -13.87 -4.37
CA MET A 18 -8.04 -12.99 -5.56
C MET A 18 -8.60 -13.71 -6.80
N THR A 19 -9.39 -14.76 -6.61
CA THR A 19 -10.13 -15.43 -7.69
C THR A 19 -11.61 -15.36 -7.38
N HIS A 20 -12.28 -14.31 -7.87
CA HIS A 20 -13.55 -14.42 -8.56
C HIS A 20 -13.95 -13.03 -9.05
N ARG A 21 -13.91 -12.87 -10.36
CA ARG A 21 -14.64 -11.86 -11.13
C ARG A 21 -16.12 -12.00 -10.78
N LEU A 22 -16.61 -11.36 -9.71
CA LEU A 22 -18.03 -11.17 -9.35
C LEU A 22 -18.14 -10.24 -8.11
N LEU A 23 -18.63 -9.03 -8.33
CA LEU A 23 -19.41 -8.15 -7.43
C LEU A 23 -19.35 -8.43 -5.90
N SER A 24 -18.55 -7.67 -5.14
CA SER A 24 -18.82 -7.38 -3.72
C SER A 24 -18.28 -5.99 -3.34
N PRO A 25 -19.08 -5.08 -2.77
CA PRO A 25 -18.67 -3.71 -2.45
C PRO A 25 -17.86 -3.60 -1.13
N LYS A 26 -17.42 -4.72 -0.54
CA LYS A 26 -16.92 -4.74 0.84
C LYS A 26 -15.41 -4.43 0.86
N ALA A 27 -15.06 -3.28 1.44
CA ALA A 27 -13.69 -2.78 1.57
C ALA A 27 -12.81 -3.77 2.37
N TYR A 28 -11.67 -4.13 1.78
CA TYR A 28 -10.69 -5.02 2.40
C TYR A 28 -9.61 -4.18 3.09
N ARG A 29 -8.97 -4.71 4.14
CA ARG A 29 -7.72 -4.13 4.66
C ARG A 29 -6.61 -4.41 3.63
N ILE A 30 -6.52 -3.55 2.62
CA ILE A 30 -5.44 -3.62 1.64
C ILE A 30 -4.26 -2.88 2.24
N SER A 31 -3.26 -3.62 2.72
CA SER A 31 -1.90 -3.10 2.81
C SER A 31 -1.47 -2.76 1.38
N LEU A 32 -1.62 -1.50 0.98
CA LEU A 32 -1.09 -1.03 -0.30
C LEU A 32 0.43 -1.05 -0.21
N ALA A 33 1.06 -1.84 -1.05
CA ALA A 33 2.38 -1.52 -1.56
C ALA A 33 2.22 -1.33 -3.06
N CYS A 34 2.69 -0.21 -3.62
CA CYS A 34 2.62 0.03 -5.05
C CYS A 34 3.97 -0.30 -5.72
N LEU A 35 3.95 -0.73 -6.98
CA LEU A 35 5.12 -1.01 -7.80
C LEU A 35 5.36 0.11 -8.82
N ALA A 36 6.61 0.47 -9.07
CA ALA A 36 6.94 1.39 -10.16
C ALA A 36 6.72 0.70 -11.54
N GLY A 37 6.27 1.47 -12.55
CA GLY A 37 6.11 0.99 -13.92
C GLY A 37 7.11 1.66 -14.85
N PHE A 38 8.16 0.96 -15.30
CA PHE A 38 9.06 1.46 -16.35
C PHE A 38 9.49 0.36 -17.33
N ALA A 39 9.72 0.77 -18.58
CA ALA A 39 10.16 -0.08 -19.68
C ALA A 39 11.60 -0.60 -19.47
N VAL A 40 11.87 -1.78 -20.03
CA VAL A 40 13.17 -2.46 -19.98
C VAL A 40 14.27 -1.56 -20.58
N GLY A 41 15.32 -1.28 -19.81
CA GLY A 41 16.59 -0.76 -20.34
C GLY A 41 16.96 0.70 -20.06
N GLN A 42 16.20 1.46 -19.27
CA GLN A 42 16.66 2.79 -18.80
C GLN A 42 16.84 2.85 -17.29
N SER A 43 17.93 3.49 -16.85
CA SER A 43 18.12 3.81 -15.45
C SER A 43 17.11 4.86 -15.00
N TYR A 44 16.61 4.74 -13.78
CA TYR A 44 15.64 5.67 -13.19
C TYR A 44 16.11 7.13 -13.25
N ALA A 45 17.41 7.36 -13.07
CA ALA A 45 18.05 8.68 -13.15
C ALA A 45 17.88 9.35 -14.54
N GLN A 46 17.81 8.57 -15.62
CA GLN A 46 17.67 9.10 -16.98
C GLN A 46 16.23 9.49 -17.32
N ALA A 47 15.23 8.84 -16.71
CA ALA A 47 13.82 9.15 -16.94
C ALA A 47 13.39 10.46 -16.27
N ILE A 48 13.99 10.79 -15.12
CA ILE A 48 13.68 12.03 -14.36
C ILE A 48 14.17 13.28 -15.09
N SER A 49 15.28 13.21 -15.84
CA SER A 49 15.85 14.38 -16.51
C SER A 49 15.07 14.88 -17.73
N GLN A 50 14.17 14.05 -18.28
CA GLN A 50 13.43 14.35 -19.51
C GLN A 50 11.93 14.60 -19.31
N ALA A 51 11.39 14.37 -18.11
CA ALA A 51 9.98 14.63 -17.81
C ALA A 51 9.77 16.13 -17.55
N PRO A 52 8.79 16.79 -18.22
CA PRO A 52 8.52 18.20 -17.98
C PRO A 52 8.04 18.40 -16.53
N LEU A 53 8.76 19.25 -15.80
CA LEU A 53 8.47 19.68 -14.43
C LEU A 53 7.12 20.41 -14.37
N GLN A 54 6.02 19.68 -14.17
CA GLN A 54 4.82 20.24 -13.57
C GLN A 54 4.99 20.17 -12.05
N SER A 55 4.83 21.33 -11.39
CA SER A 55 5.01 21.51 -9.95
C SER A 55 4.03 20.64 -9.15
N HIS A 56 4.42 19.41 -8.88
CA HIS A 56 3.85 18.60 -7.83
C HIS A 56 4.28 19.20 -6.47
N PRO A 57 3.37 19.40 -5.51
CA PRO A 57 3.77 19.76 -4.16
C PRO A 57 4.70 18.66 -3.67
N GLN A 58 5.91 19.08 -3.29
CA GLN A 58 7.10 18.27 -3.14
C GLN A 58 6.80 16.90 -2.51
N ALA A 59 6.97 15.84 -3.31
CA ALA A 59 7.54 14.61 -2.76
C ALA A 59 8.88 15.06 -2.16
N THR A 60 8.91 15.21 -0.84
CA THR A 60 10.14 15.57 -0.14
C THR A 60 11.18 14.50 -0.46
N ALA A 61 12.45 14.89 -0.48
CA ALA A 61 13.60 14.09 -0.92
C ALA A 61 13.85 12.75 -0.17
N ASN A 62 12.85 12.25 0.57
CA ASN A 62 12.82 10.97 1.27
C ASN A 62 11.99 9.88 0.55
N ASP A 63 11.30 10.19 -0.55
CA ASP A 63 10.32 9.27 -1.17
C ASP A 63 10.95 8.28 -2.18
N GLU A 64 12.09 8.62 -2.80
CA GLU A 64 12.82 7.73 -3.72
C GLU A 64 13.57 6.60 -2.99
N THR A 65 13.81 6.74 -1.68
CA THR A 65 14.53 5.76 -0.84
C THR A 65 13.62 4.70 -0.20
N ALA A 66 12.30 4.77 -0.44
CA ALA A 66 11.29 3.95 0.23
C ALA A 66 10.89 2.67 -0.52
N MET A 67 11.29 2.49 -1.77
CA MET A 67 11.03 1.26 -2.54
C MET A 67 12.22 0.30 -2.43
N GLN A 68 11.94 -1.00 -2.54
CA GLN A 68 12.95 -2.07 -2.60
C GLN A 68 12.87 -2.79 -3.95
N ALA A 69 14.02 -3.11 -4.52
CA ALA A 69 14.12 -3.94 -5.71
C ALA A 69 14.04 -5.42 -5.31
N ILE A 70 13.20 -6.17 -6.01
CA ILE A 70 13.04 -7.61 -5.84
C ILE A 70 13.37 -8.28 -7.17
N GLN A 71 14.30 -9.24 -7.13
CA GLN A 71 14.69 -10.01 -8.31
C GLN A 71 13.68 -11.12 -8.59
N ARG A 72 13.33 -11.27 -9.87
CA ARG A 72 12.56 -12.37 -10.44
C ARG A 72 13.45 -13.55 -10.80
N ASP A 73 12.83 -14.69 -11.05
CA ASP A 73 13.55 -15.92 -11.44
C ASP A 73 14.22 -15.82 -12.81
N ASP A 74 13.71 -14.97 -13.71
CA ASP A 74 14.30 -14.69 -15.02
C ASP A 74 15.47 -13.68 -14.97
N GLY A 75 15.89 -13.27 -13.77
CA GLY A 75 16.94 -12.30 -13.54
C GLY A 75 16.52 -10.83 -13.66
N SER A 76 15.28 -10.55 -14.11
CA SER A 76 14.73 -9.20 -14.13
C SER A 76 14.31 -8.72 -12.74
N PHE A 77 13.97 -7.45 -12.59
CA PHE A 77 13.60 -6.86 -11.29
C PHE A 77 12.24 -6.15 -11.35
N PHE A 78 11.61 -6.01 -10.19
CA PHE A 78 10.55 -5.03 -9.96
C PHE A 78 10.80 -4.29 -8.66
N TRP A 79 10.21 -3.10 -8.54
CA TRP A 79 10.30 -2.27 -7.34
C TRP A 79 8.99 -2.32 -6.59
N ILE A 80 9.01 -2.56 -5.29
CA ILE A 80 7.84 -2.54 -4.39
C ILE A 80 8.09 -1.60 -3.22
N ASP A 81 7.06 -0.90 -2.74
CA ASP A 81 7.18 -0.11 -1.50
C ASP A 81 7.65 -0.99 -0.34
N ARG A 82 8.59 -0.50 0.47
CA ARG A 82 9.13 -1.22 1.64
C ARG A 82 8.13 -1.28 2.79
N THR A 83 7.24 -0.30 2.87
CA THR A 83 6.19 -0.20 3.89
C THR A 83 4.84 -0.06 3.21
N GLU A 84 3.77 -0.25 3.98
CA GLU A 84 2.44 0.12 3.50
C GLU A 84 2.34 1.61 3.17
N VAL A 85 1.43 1.96 2.26
CA VAL A 85 1.03 3.34 2.02
C VAL A 85 0.47 3.93 3.31
N SER A 86 1.13 4.99 3.75
CA SER A 86 0.80 5.68 4.98
C SER A 86 -0.39 6.62 4.83
N ILE A 87 -0.99 7.00 5.96
CA ILE A 87 -2.00 8.04 6.06
C ILE A 87 -1.48 9.36 5.45
N GLY A 88 -0.21 9.71 5.68
CA GLY A 88 0.42 10.91 5.13
C GLY A 88 0.47 10.88 3.60
N GLN A 89 0.90 9.76 3.01
CA GLN A 89 0.95 9.58 1.56
C GLN A 89 -0.45 9.62 0.94
N TYR A 90 -1.40 8.88 1.51
CA TYR A 90 -2.78 8.85 0.99
C TYR A 90 -3.50 10.20 1.15
N ARG A 91 -3.18 10.97 2.20
CA ARG A 91 -3.69 12.34 2.38
C ARG A 91 -3.28 13.25 1.22
N GLY A 92 -2.06 13.12 0.71
CA GLY A 92 -1.61 13.87 -0.47
C GLY A 92 -2.47 13.58 -1.69
N PHE A 93 -2.79 12.31 -1.93
CA PHE A 93 -3.71 11.89 -3.00
C PHE A 93 -5.11 12.50 -2.83
N VAL A 94 -5.68 12.38 -1.62
CA VAL A 94 -7.02 12.90 -1.29
C VAL A 94 -7.10 14.40 -1.53
N GLN A 95 -6.10 15.16 -1.06
CA GLN A 95 -6.05 16.61 -1.25
C GLN A 95 -5.88 16.99 -2.73
N ALA A 96 -5.02 16.29 -3.46
CA ALA A 96 -4.77 16.56 -4.88
C ALA A 96 -5.98 16.25 -5.79
N LYS A 97 -6.80 15.25 -5.43
CA LYS A 97 -7.94 14.80 -6.24
C LYS A 97 -9.30 15.28 -5.72
N GLY A 98 -9.36 15.88 -4.53
CA GLY A 98 -10.64 16.11 -3.83
C GLY A 98 -11.39 14.80 -3.57
N TYR A 99 -10.66 13.70 -3.36
CA TYR A 99 -11.24 12.36 -3.28
C TYR A 99 -11.90 12.12 -1.91
N ARG A 100 -13.02 11.40 -1.90
CA ARG A 100 -13.64 10.88 -0.67
C ARG A 100 -13.74 9.37 -0.80
N SER A 101 -13.32 8.63 0.22
CA SER A 101 -13.32 7.18 0.20
C SER A 101 -14.72 6.58 0.35
N LEU A 102 -14.87 5.31 -0.02
CA LEU A 102 -16.12 4.57 0.15
C LEU A 102 -16.47 4.42 1.64
N ALA A 103 -15.49 4.11 2.48
CA ALA A 103 -15.69 4.06 3.92
C ALA A 103 -16.17 5.41 4.48
N GLU A 104 -15.63 6.53 4.00
CA GLU A 104 -16.11 7.87 4.39
C GLU A 104 -17.54 8.13 3.93
N ARG A 105 -17.91 7.73 2.70
CA ARG A 105 -19.27 7.90 2.16
C ARG A 105 -20.30 7.03 2.87
N GLU A 106 -19.92 5.81 3.24
CA GLU A 106 -20.80 4.82 3.86
C GLU A 106 -20.81 4.86 5.39
N GLY A 107 -20.10 5.84 5.98
CA GLY A 107 -20.11 6.09 7.43
C GLY A 107 -19.17 5.18 8.24
N GLY A 108 -18.31 4.39 7.59
CA GLY A 108 -17.32 3.57 8.27
C GLY A 108 -16.84 2.37 7.46
N GLY A 109 -15.67 1.86 7.86
CA GLY A 109 -15.02 0.68 7.32
C GLY A 109 -15.46 -0.59 8.02
N PHE A 110 -14.89 -1.71 7.59
CA PHE A 110 -15.26 -3.04 8.08
C PHE A 110 -14.15 -3.65 8.93
N GLU A 111 -14.58 -4.31 9.99
CA GLU A 111 -13.77 -5.14 10.86
C GLU A 111 -14.33 -6.56 10.88
N TRP A 112 -13.45 -7.55 11.05
CA TRP A 112 -13.88 -8.90 11.38
C TRP A 112 -13.93 -9.07 12.90
N GLY A 113 -15.14 -9.11 13.46
CA GLY A 113 -15.43 -9.42 14.85
C GLY A 113 -16.11 -10.78 14.97
N ALA A 114 -17.40 -10.81 15.30
CA ALA A 114 -18.26 -12.01 15.22
C ALA A 114 -18.80 -12.25 13.78
N GLY A 115 -18.16 -11.63 12.80
CA GLY A 115 -18.59 -11.48 11.42
C GLY A 115 -18.08 -10.15 10.85
N TRP A 116 -18.48 -9.83 9.62
CA TRP A 116 -18.18 -8.53 9.03
C TRP A 116 -19.05 -7.45 9.67
N GLU A 117 -18.43 -6.61 10.50
CA GLU A 117 -19.10 -5.52 11.21
C GLU A 117 -18.64 -4.17 10.64
N ARG A 118 -19.59 -3.29 10.32
CA ARG A 118 -19.26 -1.91 9.96
C ARG A 118 -19.01 -1.12 11.23
N ARG A 119 -17.84 -0.49 11.33
CA ARG A 119 -17.44 0.34 12.47
C ARG A 119 -17.63 1.82 12.14
N PRO A 120 -18.52 2.55 12.84
CA PRO A 120 -18.76 3.97 12.55
C PRO A 120 -17.50 4.82 12.64
N GLY A 121 -17.26 5.66 11.64
CA GLY A 121 -16.12 6.59 11.61
C GLY A 121 -14.75 5.93 11.38
N TRP A 122 -14.69 4.62 11.16
CA TRP A 122 -13.45 3.93 10.83
C TRP A 122 -13.13 4.18 9.36
N VAL A 123 -12.13 5.00 9.08
CA VAL A 123 -11.77 5.44 7.71
C VAL A 123 -10.26 5.46 7.55
N TRP A 124 -9.79 5.78 6.34
CA TRP A 124 -8.36 5.69 5.99
C TRP A 124 -7.44 6.50 6.91
N HIS A 125 -7.88 7.66 7.40
CA HIS A 125 -7.12 8.49 8.34
C HIS A 125 -7.50 8.28 9.81
N ALA A 126 -8.46 7.39 10.09
CA ALA A 126 -8.93 7.07 11.42
C ALA A 126 -9.15 5.55 11.54
N PRO A 127 -8.08 4.74 11.54
CA PRO A 127 -8.14 3.27 11.43
C PRO A 127 -9.02 2.61 12.49
N TYR A 128 -9.07 3.20 13.68
CA TYR A 128 -9.81 2.74 14.86
C TYR A 128 -10.87 3.74 15.32
N GLY A 129 -11.39 4.57 14.40
CA GLY A 129 -12.36 5.63 14.70
C GLY A 129 -11.76 6.85 15.42
N LYS A 130 -10.44 6.89 15.58
CA LYS A 130 -9.67 8.04 16.06
C LYS A 130 -8.59 8.37 15.04
N PRO A 131 -8.21 9.65 14.88
CA PRO A 131 -7.15 10.05 13.94
C PRO A 131 -5.86 9.24 14.17
N GLY A 132 -5.36 8.62 13.10
CA GLY A 132 -4.06 7.91 13.12
C GLY A 132 -2.89 8.84 12.81
N ALA A 133 -1.68 8.45 13.21
CA ALA A 133 -0.47 9.18 12.88
C ALA A 133 -0.17 9.16 11.37
N ALA A 134 0.59 10.15 10.89
CA ALA A 134 0.86 10.28 9.45
C ALA A 134 1.65 9.10 8.85
N ASN A 135 2.46 8.40 9.66
CA ASN A 135 3.25 7.25 9.26
C ASN A 135 2.53 5.91 9.50
N GLU A 136 1.32 5.90 10.05
CA GLU A 136 0.51 4.68 10.15
C GLU A 136 -0.07 4.30 8.78
N PRO A 137 -0.38 3.02 8.54
CA PRO A 137 -1.00 2.59 7.29
C PRO A 137 -2.39 3.21 7.06
N ALA A 138 -2.66 3.64 5.83
CA ALA A 138 -4.01 3.98 5.41
C ALA A 138 -4.84 2.70 5.19
N VAL A 139 -5.95 2.56 5.91
CA VAL A 139 -6.79 1.34 5.90
C VAL A 139 -8.24 1.64 5.47
N HIS A 140 -9.13 0.64 5.47
CA HIS A 140 -10.53 0.81 5.05
C HIS A 140 -10.69 1.33 3.62
N LEU A 141 -9.77 0.92 2.74
CA LEU A 141 -9.75 1.24 1.32
C LEU A 141 -10.05 -0.02 0.50
N ASN A 142 -10.92 0.09 -0.49
CA ASN A 142 -11.17 -0.98 -1.44
C ASN A 142 -10.09 -1.04 -2.53
N TRP A 143 -10.15 -2.09 -3.36
CA TRP A 143 -9.16 -2.33 -4.41
C TRP A 143 -9.11 -1.23 -5.47
N HIS A 144 -10.24 -0.63 -5.82
CA HIS A 144 -10.30 0.45 -6.80
C HIS A 144 -9.66 1.73 -6.27
N GLU A 145 -9.82 2.01 -4.97
CA GLU A 145 -9.17 3.13 -4.28
C GLU A 145 -7.67 2.94 -4.22
N ALA A 146 -7.24 1.73 -3.89
CA ALA A 146 -5.85 1.33 -3.89
C ALA A 146 -5.19 1.54 -5.25
N LYS A 147 -5.85 1.04 -6.31
CA LYS A 147 -5.38 1.17 -7.68
C LYS A 147 -5.27 2.63 -8.12
N GLN A 148 -6.28 3.45 -7.82
CA GLN A 148 -6.28 4.88 -8.18
C GLN A 148 -5.14 5.63 -7.50
N PHE A 149 -4.89 5.36 -6.21
CA PHE A 149 -3.74 5.93 -5.51
C PHE A 149 -2.43 5.54 -6.20
N CYS A 150 -2.21 4.25 -6.46
CA CYS A 150 -0.97 3.81 -7.10
C CYS A 150 -0.80 4.49 -8.46
N GLN A 151 -1.85 4.56 -9.29
CA GLN A 151 -1.80 5.23 -10.58
C GLN A 151 -1.47 6.73 -10.47
N TRP A 152 -2.08 7.42 -9.51
CA TRP A 152 -1.77 8.83 -9.25
C TRP A 152 -0.31 9.03 -8.82
N ALA A 153 0.23 8.10 -8.04
CA ALA A 153 1.61 8.11 -7.58
C ALA A 153 2.62 7.65 -8.66
N GLY A 154 2.20 7.40 -9.92
CA GLY A 154 3.08 6.88 -10.97
C GLY A 154 3.49 5.41 -10.78
N LYS A 155 2.71 4.66 -10.00
CA LYS A 155 2.92 3.26 -9.62
C LYS A 155 1.72 2.39 -10.05
N ARG A 156 1.73 1.11 -9.67
CA ARG A 156 0.63 0.14 -9.87
C ARG A 156 0.51 -0.81 -8.68
N LEU A 157 -0.56 -1.58 -8.60
CA LEU A 157 -0.61 -2.68 -7.62
C LEU A 157 0.31 -3.85 -8.06
N PRO A 158 0.91 -4.58 -7.11
CA PRO A 158 1.60 -5.83 -7.39
C PRO A 158 0.62 -6.89 -7.89
N SER A 159 1.13 -7.76 -8.74
CA SER A 159 0.49 -9.06 -8.97
C SER A 159 0.71 -9.99 -7.77
N ASP A 160 -0.12 -11.04 -7.67
CA ASP A 160 0.03 -12.07 -6.63
C ASP A 160 1.44 -12.66 -6.62
N ALA A 161 2.01 -12.95 -7.79
CA ALA A 161 3.35 -13.50 -7.93
C ALA A 161 4.44 -12.54 -7.44
N GLU A 162 4.35 -11.25 -7.79
CA GLU A 162 5.27 -10.22 -7.30
C GLU A 162 5.18 -10.06 -5.78
N TRP A 163 3.96 -10.06 -5.24
CA TRP A 163 3.76 -9.93 -3.80
C TRP A 163 4.28 -11.17 -3.05
N MET A 164 3.98 -12.38 -3.54
CA MET A 164 4.49 -13.63 -2.97
C MET A 164 6.02 -13.67 -2.98
N ARG A 165 6.65 -13.22 -4.07
CA ARG A 165 8.11 -13.13 -4.16
C ARG A 165 8.68 -12.15 -3.15
N ALA A 166 8.07 -10.96 -3.02
CA ALA A 166 8.55 -9.93 -2.11
C ALA A 166 8.33 -10.27 -0.63
N ALA A 167 7.25 -10.97 -0.27
CA ALA A 167 6.84 -11.17 1.11
C ALA A 167 7.25 -12.54 1.70
N TYR A 168 7.37 -13.58 0.87
CA TYR A 168 7.51 -14.96 1.37
C TYR A 168 8.67 -15.76 0.78
N THR A 169 9.48 -15.16 -0.10
CA THR A 169 10.67 -15.84 -0.63
C THR A 169 11.90 -15.44 0.15
N GLU A 170 12.59 -16.41 0.74
CA GLU A 170 13.92 -16.22 1.31
C GLU A 170 14.92 -16.05 0.16
N THR A 171 15.61 -14.93 0.15
CA THR A 171 16.54 -14.51 -0.92
C THR A 171 17.94 -14.25 -0.40
N ARG A 172 18.19 -14.46 0.89
CA ARG A 172 19.52 -14.35 1.50
C ARG A 172 20.41 -15.50 1.03
N ASP A 173 21.68 -15.18 0.76
CA ASP A 173 22.72 -16.16 0.44
C ASP A 173 22.96 -17.18 1.58
N SER A 174 22.64 -16.80 2.82
CA SER A 174 22.76 -17.65 4.00
C SER A 174 21.51 -17.53 4.86
N PRO A 175 20.50 -18.36 4.59
CA PRO A 175 19.30 -18.40 5.41
C PRO A 175 19.61 -18.98 6.80
N PRO A 176 18.93 -18.52 7.85
CA PRO A 176 18.99 -19.20 9.14
C PRO A 176 18.48 -20.65 8.98
N PRO A 177 19.03 -21.61 9.73
CA PRO A 177 18.60 -23.01 9.70
C PRO A 177 17.17 -23.21 10.19
#